data_AF-A0A926VK48-F1
#
_entry.id   AF-A0A926VK48-F1
#
_cell.length_a   1.000
_cell.length_b   1.000
_cell.length_c   1.000
_cell.angle_alpha   90.00
_cell.angle_beta   90.00
_cell.angle_gamma   90.00
#
_symmetry.space_group_name_H-M   'P 1'
#
loop_
_entity.id
_entity.type
_entity.pdbx_description
1 polymer ?
#
loop_
_entity_poly.entity_id
_entity_poly.type
_entity_poly.pdbx_seq_one_letter_code
_entity_poly.pdbx_strand_id
1 'polypeptide(L)'
;MPRQPRQLQSGYSYHVTTRCNNREFRLTRLECREVFLFAIKKAQQKYGFKLYALCIMSNHVHYLLEPTKPEDLPKIMHWLNWYTAMCFNRMLNRTGHFWEKRYHSTGFANTDKRRALNTLRYIHANPKAAGIQPGFFYDFSNYGIHDRLGNDGITQWHPAFLSLGKTLDECAAKYRGFCKKYRPLPKSEKKNLMGSRLLGGMKIKAKSKKSSPGQMCFPWGEWEATDPEIAAVAETFVQANSYYPTSVPGIGKPEPS
;
A
#
# COMPACT_ATOMS: atom_id res chain seq x y z
N MET A 1 28.12 1.84 -3.08
CA MET A 1 28.18 1.75 -1.60
C MET A 1 27.35 0.57 -1.13
N PRO A 2 27.90 -0.31 -0.28
CA PRO A 2 27.13 -1.36 0.38
C PRO A 2 26.01 -0.72 1.21
N ARG A 3 24.82 -1.33 1.20
CA ARG A 3 23.69 -0.85 2.01
C ARG A 3 23.96 -1.16 3.48
N GLN A 4 23.60 -0.22 4.35
CA GLN A 4 23.56 -0.42 5.79
C GLN A 4 22.74 -1.69 6.13
N PRO A 5 23.26 -2.61 6.96
CA PRO A 5 22.52 -3.77 7.45
C PRO A 5 21.21 -3.36 8.12
N ARG A 6 20.18 -4.21 8.02
CA ARG A 6 18.92 -3.95 8.72
C ARG A 6 19.12 -4.18 10.21
N GLN A 7 18.69 -3.24 11.03
CA GLN A 7 18.60 -3.43 12.47
C GLN A 7 17.34 -4.25 12.77
N LEU A 8 17.54 -5.53 13.05
CA LEU A 8 16.49 -6.49 13.35
C LEU A 8 16.56 -6.83 14.84
N GLN A 9 15.47 -6.57 15.57
CA GLN A 9 15.36 -6.79 17.01
C GLN A 9 14.14 -7.64 17.35
N SER A 10 14.24 -8.39 18.45
CA SER A 10 13.15 -9.22 18.98
C SER A 10 12.06 -8.36 19.60
N GLY A 11 10.81 -8.80 19.53
CA GLY A 11 9.66 -8.04 20.03
C GLY A 11 9.39 -6.75 19.25
N TYR A 12 9.81 -6.70 17.98
CA TYR A 12 9.60 -5.55 17.10
C TYR A 12 8.58 -5.86 16.01
N SER A 13 7.76 -4.87 15.72
CA SER A 13 6.92 -4.80 14.52
C SER A 13 7.61 -3.95 13.46
N TYR A 14 7.44 -4.34 12.20
CA TYR A 14 8.05 -3.66 11.06
C TYR A 14 6.97 -3.16 10.11
N HIS A 15 7.00 -1.85 9.85
CA HIS A 15 6.31 -1.28 8.70
C HIS A 15 7.13 -1.56 7.45
N VAL A 16 6.59 -2.38 6.56
CA VAL A 16 7.25 -2.80 5.33
C VAL A 16 6.52 -2.23 4.11
N THR A 17 7.27 -1.83 3.10
CA THR A 17 6.74 -1.38 1.80
C THR A 17 7.49 -2.03 0.65
N THR A 18 6.77 -2.64 -0.29
CA THR A 18 7.32 -3.13 -1.57
C THR A 18 6.64 -2.39 -2.71
N ARG A 19 7.37 -1.98 -3.77
CA ARG A 19 6.85 -1.16 -4.86
C ARG A 19 7.14 -1.78 -6.23
N CYS A 20 6.14 -1.74 -7.12
CA CYS A 20 6.24 -2.20 -8.50
C CYS A 20 7.34 -1.43 -9.25
N ASN A 21 8.02 -2.12 -10.16
CA ASN A 21 9.01 -1.52 -11.03
C ASN A 21 8.37 -0.40 -11.86
N ASN A 22 9.14 0.67 -12.11
CA ASN A 22 8.65 1.92 -12.73
C ASN A 22 7.44 2.60 -12.06
N ARG A 23 6.99 2.09 -10.90
CA ARG A 23 5.76 2.52 -10.21
C ARG A 23 4.50 2.36 -11.05
N GLU A 24 4.51 1.41 -11.96
CA GLU A 24 3.36 1.07 -12.80
C GLU A 24 2.17 0.58 -11.94
N PHE A 25 0.96 0.94 -12.36
CA PHE A 25 -0.29 0.60 -11.69
C PHE A 25 -0.72 -0.83 -12.02
N ARG A 26 -0.04 -1.81 -11.43
CA ARG A 26 -0.15 -3.25 -11.76
C ARG A 26 -0.99 -4.07 -10.77
N LEU A 27 -1.40 -3.49 -9.64
CA LEU A 27 -2.02 -4.20 -8.51
C LEU A 27 -3.49 -3.83 -8.27
N THR A 28 -4.21 -3.46 -9.32
CA THR A 28 -5.55 -2.89 -9.21
C THR A 28 -6.67 -3.92 -9.32
N ARG A 29 -6.36 -5.11 -9.86
CA ARG A 29 -7.31 -6.18 -10.12
C ARG A 29 -7.52 -7.07 -8.90
N LEU A 30 -8.71 -7.65 -8.77
CA LEU A 30 -9.06 -8.56 -7.65
C LEU A 30 -8.15 -9.78 -7.58
N GLU A 31 -7.79 -10.35 -8.72
CA GLU A 31 -6.90 -11.51 -8.81
C GLU A 31 -5.52 -11.17 -8.22
N CYS A 32 -5.08 -9.90 -8.31
CA CYS A 32 -3.85 -9.47 -7.65
C CYS A 32 -3.95 -9.57 -6.14
N ARG A 33 -5.10 -9.17 -5.57
CA ARG A 33 -5.37 -9.32 -4.14
C ARG A 33 -5.36 -10.79 -3.75
N GLU A 34 -6.03 -11.65 -4.49
CA GLU A 34 -6.10 -13.09 -4.18
C GLU A 34 -4.71 -13.74 -4.16
N VAL A 35 -3.86 -13.41 -5.14
CA VAL A 35 -2.46 -13.86 -5.17
C VAL A 35 -1.72 -13.40 -3.91
N PHE A 36 -1.92 -12.16 -3.46
CA PHE A 36 -1.32 -11.67 -2.22
C PHE A 36 -1.82 -12.41 -0.99
N LEU A 37 -3.14 -12.58 -0.85
CA LEU A 37 -3.73 -13.28 0.31
C LEU A 37 -3.24 -14.73 0.38
N PHE A 38 -3.19 -15.42 -0.76
CA PHE A 38 -2.64 -16.76 -0.86
C PHE A 38 -1.15 -16.81 -0.47
N ALA A 39 -0.35 -15.90 -1.04
CA ALA A 39 1.08 -15.82 -0.74
C ALA A 39 1.32 -15.55 0.76
N ILE A 40 0.60 -14.59 1.35
CA ILE A 40 0.70 -14.28 2.78
C ILE A 40 0.37 -15.50 3.62
N LYS A 41 -0.74 -16.19 3.33
CA LYS A 41 -1.14 -17.40 4.08
C LYS A 41 -0.07 -18.49 4.01
N LYS A 42 0.50 -18.74 2.83
CA LYS A 42 1.61 -19.70 2.66
C LYS A 42 2.89 -19.28 3.39
N ALA A 43 3.21 -17.98 3.36
CA ALA A 43 4.35 -17.46 4.10
C ALA A 43 4.15 -17.57 5.62
N GLN A 44 2.93 -17.35 6.12
CA GLN A 44 2.60 -17.52 7.53
C GLN A 44 2.72 -18.99 7.96
N GLN A 45 2.26 -19.94 7.14
CA GLN A 45 2.46 -21.37 7.39
C GLN A 45 3.95 -21.74 7.45
N LYS A 46 4.79 -21.09 6.64
CA LYS A 46 6.23 -21.38 6.56
C LYS A 46 7.06 -20.73 7.67
N TYR A 47 6.73 -19.50 8.08
CA TYR A 47 7.57 -18.68 8.95
C TYR A 47 6.91 -18.28 10.28
N GLY A 48 5.60 -18.52 10.44
CA GLY A 48 4.88 -18.29 11.70
C GLY A 48 4.72 -16.83 12.13
N PHE A 49 4.89 -15.86 11.22
CA PHE A 49 4.83 -14.43 11.56
C PHE A 49 3.40 -13.91 11.73
N LYS A 50 3.27 -12.82 12.48
CA LYS A 50 2.01 -12.11 12.71
C LYS A 50 1.87 -10.96 11.72
N LEU A 51 0.69 -10.83 11.11
CA LEU A 51 0.35 -9.70 10.24
C LEU A 51 -0.73 -8.84 10.91
N TYR A 52 -0.43 -7.57 11.12
CA TYR A 52 -1.32 -6.63 11.82
C TYR A 52 -2.06 -5.69 10.87
N ALA A 53 -1.39 -5.24 9.82
CA ALA A 53 -2.03 -4.44 8.78
C ALA A 53 -1.54 -4.78 7.38
N LEU A 54 -2.46 -4.69 6.42
CA LEU A 54 -2.22 -4.86 5.00
C LEU A 54 -2.95 -3.76 4.24
N CYS A 55 -2.27 -3.16 3.26
CA CYS A 55 -2.90 -2.32 2.25
C CYS A 55 -2.16 -2.51 0.92
N ILE A 56 -2.83 -3.17 -0.03
CA ILE A 56 -2.36 -3.34 -1.40
C ILE A 56 -2.83 -2.12 -2.19
N MET A 57 -1.91 -1.19 -2.41
CA MET A 57 -2.12 -0.03 -3.27
C MET A 57 -1.85 -0.44 -4.72
N SER A 58 -2.22 0.42 -5.65
CA SER A 58 -2.17 0.12 -7.09
C SER A 58 -0.77 -0.13 -7.66
N ASN A 59 0.29 0.41 -7.03
CA ASN A 59 1.68 0.23 -7.45
C ASN A 59 2.65 -0.14 -6.32
N HIS A 60 2.15 -0.39 -5.11
CA HIS A 60 2.96 -0.81 -3.96
C HIS A 60 2.09 -1.47 -2.89
N VAL A 61 2.72 -2.16 -1.95
CA VAL A 61 2.02 -2.83 -0.85
C VAL A 61 2.64 -2.41 0.48
N HIS A 62 1.77 -2.13 1.45
CA HIS A 62 2.14 -1.84 2.82
C HIS A 62 1.77 -3.01 3.74
N TYR A 63 2.70 -3.37 4.62
CA TYR A 63 2.52 -4.37 5.65
C TYR A 63 2.91 -3.79 7.02
N LEU A 64 2.20 -4.18 8.06
CA LEU A 64 2.70 -4.13 9.42
C LEU A 64 2.78 -5.56 9.94
N LEU A 65 3.99 -6.09 10.12
CA LEU A 65 4.19 -7.47 10.51
C LEU A 65 5.23 -7.61 11.61
N GLU A 66 5.09 -8.65 12.41
CA GLU A 66 6.03 -9.05 13.46
C GLU A 66 6.54 -10.46 13.15
N PRO A 67 7.82 -10.60 12.81
CA PRO A 67 8.43 -11.91 12.61
C PRO A 67 8.63 -12.61 13.96
N THR A 68 8.50 -13.93 14.00
CA THR A 68 8.77 -14.73 15.21
C THR A 68 10.22 -14.60 15.64
N LYS A 69 11.14 -14.65 14.66
CA LYS A 69 12.56 -14.37 14.85
C LYS A 69 12.95 -13.16 13.99
N PRO A 70 13.69 -12.17 14.51
CA PRO A 70 14.00 -10.95 13.77
C PRO A 70 14.64 -11.20 12.41
N GLU A 71 15.54 -12.19 12.33
CA GLU A 71 16.26 -12.63 11.14
C GLU A 71 15.38 -13.26 10.05
N ASP A 72 14.12 -13.57 10.35
CA ASP A 72 13.18 -14.11 9.38
C ASP A 72 12.51 -13.02 8.53
N LEU A 73 12.54 -11.74 8.94
CA LEU A 73 11.96 -10.64 8.14
C LEU A 73 12.49 -10.63 6.69
N PRO A 74 13.81 -10.70 6.43
CA PRO A 74 14.34 -10.84 5.07
C PRO A 74 13.84 -12.08 4.33
N LYS A 75 13.68 -13.22 5.01
CA LYS A 75 13.24 -14.49 4.40
C LYS A 75 11.76 -14.42 4.02
N ILE A 76 10.91 -13.92 4.92
CA ILE A 76 9.48 -13.68 4.70
C ILE A 76 9.30 -12.78 3.49
N MET A 77 9.96 -11.62 3.48
CA MET A 77 9.79 -10.66 2.39
C MET A 77 10.40 -11.13 1.08
N HIS A 78 11.50 -11.91 1.11
CA HIS A 78 12.02 -12.53 -0.09
C HIS A 78 11.02 -13.51 -0.68
N TRP A 79 10.46 -14.40 0.13
CA TRP A 79 9.48 -15.39 -0.30
C TRP A 79 8.22 -14.72 -0.88
N LEU A 80 7.65 -13.74 -0.17
CA LEU A 80 6.48 -12.99 -0.62
C LEU A 80 6.74 -12.28 -1.95
N ASN A 81 7.84 -11.55 -2.05
CA ASN A 81 8.17 -10.79 -3.26
C ASN A 81 8.49 -11.72 -4.45
N TRP A 82 9.18 -12.83 -4.21
CA TRP A 82 9.48 -13.83 -5.24
C TRP A 82 8.20 -14.49 -5.76
N TYR A 83 7.36 -15.01 -4.86
CA TYR A 83 6.16 -15.74 -5.24
C TYR A 83 5.19 -14.84 -6.03
N THR A 84 4.95 -13.63 -5.51
CA THR A 84 4.07 -12.66 -6.16
C THR A 84 4.63 -12.17 -7.49
N ALA A 85 5.94 -11.90 -7.60
CA ALA A 85 6.55 -11.52 -8.87
C ALA A 85 6.44 -12.63 -9.93
N MET A 86 6.64 -13.88 -9.54
CA MET A 86 6.47 -15.04 -10.42
C MET A 86 5.02 -15.13 -10.94
N CYS A 87 4.03 -15.07 -10.04
CA CYS A 87 2.62 -15.10 -10.41
C CYS A 87 2.25 -13.93 -11.33
N PHE A 88 2.61 -12.70 -10.99
CA PHE A 88 2.25 -11.53 -11.79
C PHE A 88 2.95 -11.49 -13.15
N ASN A 89 4.21 -11.89 -13.23
CA ASN A 89 4.89 -12.02 -14.52
C ASN A 89 4.18 -13.03 -15.42
N ARG A 90 3.74 -14.18 -14.88
CA ARG A 90 2.95 -15.16 -15.63
C ARG A 90 1.58 -14.61 -16.04
N MET A 91 0.83 -14.01 -15.12
CA MET A 91 -0.50 -13.45 -15.37
C MET A 91 -0.49 -12.32 -16.41
N LEU A 92 0.59 -11.54 -16.46
CA LEU A 92 0.74 -10.40 -17.36
C LEU A 92 1.52 -10.73 -18.63
N ASN A 93 1.95 -11.99 -18.81
CA ASN A 93 2.84 -12.43 -19.89
C ASN A 93 4.11 -11.55 -20.03
N ARG A 94 4.81 -11.35 -18.91
CA ARG A 94 5.99 -10.48 -18.80
C ARG A 94 7.19 -11.26 -18.26
N THR A 95 8.37 -10.72 -18.55
CA THR A 95 9.64 -11.17 -17.99
C THR A 95 10.36 -10.01 -17.28
N GLY A 96 11.40 -10.32 -16.51
CA GLY A 96 12.20 -9.33 -15.78
C GLY A 96 11.65 -8.95 -14.39
N HIS A 97 12.14 -7.83 -13.86
CA HIS A 97 11.84 -7.40 -12.50
C HIS A 97 10.43 -6.80 -12.38
N PHE A 98 9.56 -7.49 -11.63
CA PHE A 98 8.25 -6.95 -11.23
C PHE A 98 8.35 -5.90 -10.12
N TRP A 99 9.26 -6.11 -9.16
CA TRP A 99 9.50 -5.19 -8.04
C TRP A 99 10.68 -4.26 -8.34
N GLU A 100 10.54 -2.96 -8.03
CA GLU A 100 11.54 -1.92 -8.34
C GLU A 100 12.88 -2.20 -7.64
N LYS A 101 12.80 -2.48 -6.34
CA LYS A 101 13.93 -2.64 -5.42
C LYS A 101 13.55 -3.65 -4.34
N ARG A 102 14.52 -4.00 -3.49
CA ARG A 102 14.21 -4.65 -2.21
C ARG A 102 13.24 -3.78 -1.41
N TYR A 103 12.42 -4.42 -0.58
CA TYR A 103 11.47 -3.76 0.30
C TYR A 103 12.14 -2.71 1.20
N HIS A 104 11.39 -1.68 1.58
CA HIS A 104 11.76 -0.76 2.65
C HIS A 104 11.14 -1.24 3.96
N SER A 105 11.85 -1.11 5.08
CA SER A 105 11.34 -1.51 6.39
C SER A 105 11.79 -0.53 7.48
N THR A 106 10.90 -0.19 8.39
CA THR A 106 11.20 0.54 9.63
C THR A 106 10.60 -0.21 10.81
N GLY A 107 11.46 -0.64 11.75
CA GLY A 107 11.07 -1.37 12.95
C GLY A 107 10.77 -0.46 14.14
N PHE A 108 9.95 -0.95 15.05
CA PHE A 108 9.71 -0.37 16.38
C PHE A 108 9.34 -1.44 17.39
N ALA A 109 9.66 -1.20 18.66
CA ALA A 109 9.30 -2.09 19.76
C ALA A 109 7.78 -2.20 19.87
N ASN A 110 7.27 -3.41 20.09
CA ASN A 110 5.83 -3.66 20.26
C ASN A 110 5.23 -2.92 21.47
N THR A 111 6.07 -2.53 22.42
CA THR A 111 5.71 -1.70 23.58
C THR A 111 5.38 -0.25 23.20
N ASP A 112 5.86 0.25 22.05
CA ASP A 112 5.55 1.58 21.53
C ASP A 112 4.15 1.59 20.88
N LYS A 113 3.13 1.60 21.74
CA LYS A 113 1.72 1.60 21.33
C LYS A 113 1.36 2.80 20.46
N ARG A 114 1.95 3.97 20.72
CA ARG A 114 1.69 5.19 19.95
C ARG A 114 2.20 5.04 18.53
N ARG A 115 3.42 4.54 18.33
CA ARG A 115 3.97 4.30 16.99
C ARG A 115 3.23 3.18 16.27
N ALA A 116 2.83 2.13 16.97
CA ALA A 116 2.00 1.06 16.41
C ALA A 116 0.67 1.60 15.85
N LEU A 117 -0.10 2.33 16.67
CA LEU A 117 -1.39 2.91 16.27
C LEU A 117 -1.24 3.89 15.11
N ASN A 118 -0.23 4.77 15.15
CA ASN A 118 0.02 5.69 14.03
C ASN A 118 0.41 4.97 12.75
N THR A 119 1.15 3.87 12.84
CA THR A 119 1.53 3.04 11.69
C THR A 119 0.32 2.32 11.10
N LEU A 120 -0.52 1.70 11.95
CA LEU A 120 -1.80 1.10 11.53
C LEU A 120 -2.66 2.12 10.78
N ARG A 121 -2.90 3.27 11.40
CA ARG A 121 -3.68 4.35 10.79
C ARG A 121 -3.07 4.85 9.50
N TYR A 122 -1.75 5.01 9.43
CA TYR A 122 -1.06 5.40 8.20
C TYR A 122 -1.33 4.40 7.09
N ILE A 123 -1.15 3.10 7.36
CA ILE A 123 -1.37 2.03 6.37
C ILE A 123 -2.80 2.07 5.85
N HIS A 124 -3.79 2.06 6.74
CA HIS A 124 -5.22 2.10 6.39
C HIS A 124 -5.65 3.41 5.73
N ALA A 125 -4.97 4.52 5.99
CA ALA A 125 -5.28 5.80 5.38
C ALA A 125 -4.67 6.00 3.98
N ASN A 126 -3.80 5.10 3.49
CA ASN A 126 -3.14 5.30 2.19
C ASN A 126 -4.12 5.46 1.02
N PRO A 127 -5.20 4.65 0.89
CA PRO A 127 -6.17 4.83 -0.19
C PRO A 127 -6.81 6.21 -0.15
N LYS A 128 -7.16 6.69 1.04
CA LYS A 128 -7.69 8.03 1.27
C LYS A 128 -6.69 9.13 0.93
N ALA A 129 -5.46 8.99 1.40
CA ALA A 129 -4.41 9.97 1.19
C ALA A 129 -4.00 10.10 -0.28
N ALA A 130 -4.15 9.02 -1.06
CA ALA A 130 -3.88 8.97 -2.50
C ALA A 130 -5.11 9.31 -3.36
N GLY A 131 -6.23 9.75 -2.77
CA GLY A 131 -7.46 10.09 -3.50
C GLY A 131 -8.17 8.92 -4.18
N ILE A 132 -7.84 7.66 -3.83
CA ILE A 132 -8.45 6.46 -4.42
C ILE A 132 -9.84 6.20 -3.84
N GLN A 133 -10.04 6.53 -2.56
CA GLN A 133 -11.30 6.36 -1.84
C GLN A 133 -11.53 7.56 -0.90
N PRO A 134 -12.76 8.04 -0.69
CA PRO A 134 -13.02 9.13 0.25
C PRO A 134 -12.80 8.73 1.73
N GLY A 135 -12.92 7.42 2.02
CA GLY A 135 -12.86 6.85 3.36
C GLY A 135 -11.70 5.88 3.57
N PHE A 136 -11.75 5.17 4.71
CA PHE A 136 -10.77 4.14 5.07
C PHE A 136 -11.15 2.73 4.59
N PHE A 137 -12.42 2.54 4.21
CA PHE A 137 -12.87 1.27 3.65
C PHE A 137 -12.31 1.13 2.24
N TYR A 138 -11.54 0.07 2.04
CA TYR A 138 -10.92 -0.27 0.78
C TYR A 138 -10.66 -1.76 0.77
N ASP A 139 -11.15 -2.45 -0.25
CA ASP A 139 -11.24 -3.92 -0.30
C ASP A 139 -9.88 -4.61 -0.31
N PHE A 140 -8.85 -3.88 -0.69
CA PHE A 140 -7.45 -4.30 -0.72
C PHE A 140 -6.70 -3.93 0.56
N SER A 141 -7.41 -3.49 1.61
CA SER A 141 -6.88 -3.20 2.93
C SER A 141 -7.67 -3.88 4.05
N ASN A 142 -7.00 -4.26 5.13
CA ASN A 142 -7.64 -4.87 6.30
C ASN A 142 -8.22 -3.86 7.31
N TYR A 143 -8.49 -2.60 6.91
CA TYR A 143 -9.19 -1.63 7.78
C TYR A 143 -10.56 -2.16 8.24
N GLY A 144 -11.30 -2.82 7.35
CA GLY A 144 -12.61 -3.39 7.66
C GLY A 144 -12.57 -4.42 8.80
N ILE A 145 -11.46 -5.14 8.95
CA ILE A 145 -11.24 -6.10 10.05
C ILE A 145 -11.13 -5.39 11.41
N HIS A 146 -10.60 -4.17 11.43
CA HIS A 146 -10.49 -3.36 12.65
C HIS A 146 -11.79 -2.63 12.98
N ASP A 147 -12.53 -2.20 11.95
CA ASP A 147 -13.75 -1.41 12.12
C ASP A 147 -15.00 -2.26 12.36
N ARG A 148 -15.13 -3.38 11.64
CA ARG A 148 -16.28 -4.29 11.68
C ARG A 148 -16.02 -5.60 12.44
N LEU A 149 -14.85 -5.73 13.05
CA LEU A 149 -14.44 -6.91 13.83
C LEU A 149 -14.54 -8.24 13.08
N GLY A 150 -14.24 -8.21 11.76
CA GLY A 150 -14.25 -9.41 10.92
C GLY A 150 -13.03 -10.31 11.13
N ASN A 151 -12.95 -11.39 10.35
CA ASN A 151 -11.79 -12.29 10.30
C ASN A 151 -11.47 -12.62 8.82
N ASP A 152 -10.23 -12.34 8.40
CA ASP A 152 -9.75 -12.66 7.05
C ASP A 152 -8.83 -13.91 7.03
N GLY A 153 -8.61 -14.54 8.18
CA GLY A 153 -7.80 -15.74 8.35
C GLY A 153 -6.29 -15.52 8.18
N ILE A 154 -5.84 -14.28 7.98
CA ILE A 154 -4.42 -13.94 7.79
C ILE A 154 -3.93 -12.80 8.67
N THR A 155 -4.81 -11.89 9.09
CA THR A 155 -4.46 -10.77 9.96
C THR A 155 -4.96 -10.99 11.37
N GLN A 156 -4.30 -10.32 12.30
CA GLN A 156 -4.66 -10.29 13.71
C GLN A 156 -4.57 -8.86 14.21
N TRP A 157 -5.26 -8.54 15.30
CA TRP A 157 -5.17 -7.21 15.89
C TRP A 157 -3.84 -7.03 16.64
N HIS A 158 -3.19 -5.88 16.46
CA HIS A 158 -1.99 -5.53 17.20
C HIS A 158 -2.32 -5.30 18.69
N PRO A 159 -1.45 -5.67 19.65
CA PRO A 159 -1.68 -5.41 21.08
C PRO A 159 -2.02 -3.95 21.42
N ALA A 160 -1.44 -3.01 20.69
CA ALA A 160 -1.76 -1.58 20.80
C ALA A 160 -3.23 -1.25 20.42
N PHE A 161 -3.80 -1.90 19.40
CA PHE A 161 -5.22 -1.77 19.07
C PHE A 161 -6.08 -2.35 20.19
N LEU A 162 -5.75 -3.56 20.65
CA LEU A 162 -6.47 -4.23 21.74
C LEU A 162 -6.42 -3.46 23.06
N SER A 163 -5.40 -2.62 23.26
CA SER A 163 -5.30 -1.76 24.44
C SER A 163 -6.13 -0.47 24.39
N LEU A 164 -6.88 -0.22 23.29
CA LEU A 164 -7.71 0.97 23.17
C LEU A 164 -8.95 0.92 24.08
N GLY A 165 -9.52 -0.25 24.30
CA GLY A 165 -10.75 -0.45 25.06
C GLY A 165 -10.74 -1.74 25.88
N LYS A 166 -11.79 -1.94 26.68
CA LYS A 166 -11.97 -3.17 27.46
C LYS A 166 -12.58 -4.30 26.62
N THR A 167 -13.38 -3.93 25.61
CA THR A 167 -14.00 -4.85 24.65
C THR A 167 -13.51 -4.57 23.23
N LEU A 168 -13.70 -5.51 22.31
CA LEU A 168 -13.37 -5.32 20.90
C LEU A 168 -14.19 -4.19 20.26
N ASP A 169 -15.47 -4.05 20.63
CA ASP A 169 -16.33 -2.96 20.15
C ASP A 169 -15.81 -1.58 20.57
N GLU A 170 -15.38 -1.44 21.83
CA GLU A 170 -14.74 -0.21 22.29
C GLU A 170 -13.45 0.08 21.53
N CYS A 171 -12.63 -0.96 21.27
CA CYS A 171 -11.40 -0.82 20.50
C CYS A 171 -11.70 -0.33 19.07
N ALA A 172 -12.66 -0.96 18.39
CA ALA A 172 -13.09 -0.59 17.04
C ALA A 172 -13.63 0.85 17.00
N ALA A 173 -14.50 1.23 17.95
CA ALA A 173 -15.07 2.57 18.03
C ALA A 173 -13.99 3.65 18.25
N LYS A 174 -13.07 3.43 19.20
CA LYS A 174 -11.95 4.35 19.46
C LYS A 174 -10.98 4.43 18.29
N TYR A 175 -10.68 3.30 17.65
CA TYR A 175 -9.82 3.26 16.47
C TYR A 175 -10.45 4.01 15.28
N ARG A 176 -11.74 3.81 15.02
CA ARG A 176 -12.52 4.55 14.02
C ARG A 176 -12.45 6.07 14.28
N GLY A 177 -12.66 6.49 15.53
CA GLY A 177 -12.51 7.89 15.94
C GLY A 177 -11.09 8.44 15.70
N PHE A 178 -10.06 7.65 16.02
CA PHE A 178 -8.66 7.98 15.78
C PHE A 178 -8.31 8.11 14.29
N CYS A 179 -8.89 7.26 13.44
CA CYS A 179 -8.74 7.31 11.98
C CYS A 179 -9.44 8.52 11.36
N LYS A 180 -10.65 8.89 11.81
CA LYS A 180 -11.37 10.09 11.32
C LYS A 180 -10.57 11.40 11.49
N LYS A 181 -9.72 11.47 12.51
CA LYS A 181 -8.83 12.61 12.78
C LYS A 181 -7.57 12.64 11.89
N TYR A 182 -7.35 11.63 11.04
CA TYR A 182 -6.21 11.62 10.14
C TYR A 182 -6.28 12.77 9.13
N ARG A 183 -5.15 13.45 8.95
CA ARG A 183 -4.94 14.46 7.92
C ARG A 183 -3.63 14.10 7.21
N PRO A 184 -3.64 13.88 5.87
CA PRO A 184 -2.42 13.65 5.13
C PRO A 184 -1.50 14.86 5.26
N LEU A 185 -0.26 14.64 5.71
CA LEU A 185 0.75 15.68 5.72
C LEU A 185 1.52 15.65 4.39
N PRO A 186 1.72 16.79 3.71
CA PRO A 186 2.64 16.86 2.58
C PRO A 186 4.05 16.54 3.07
N LYS A 187 4.77 15.66 2.36
CA LYS A 187 6.16 15.33 2.70
C LYS A 187 7.10 16.43 2.21
N SER A 188 8.11 16.75 3.01
CA SER A 188 9.21 17.64 2.63
C SER A 188 9.97 17.08 1.42
N GLU A 189 10.29 17.92 0.45
CA GLU A 189 11.06 17.52 -0.73
C GLU A 189 12.48 17.12 -0.36
N LYS A 190 12.92 15.93 -0.79
CA LYS A 190 14.36 15.61 -0.87
C LYS A 190 14.87 16.05 -2.23
N LYS A 191 15.57 17.18 -2.29
CA LYS A 191 16.26 17.63 -3.52
C LYS A 191 17.42 16.69 -3.80
N ASN A 192 17.39 15.99 -4.94
CA ASN A 192 18.56 15.31 -5.47
C ASN A 192 19.47 16.36 -6.13
N LEU A 193 20.35 16.96 -5.32
CA LEU A 193 21.24 18.06 -5.73
C LEU A 193 22.21 17.66 -6.85
N MET A 194 22.63 16.40 -6.91
CA MET A 194 23.66 15.96 -7.87
C MET A 194 23.13 15.84 -9.31
N GLY A 195 21.98 15.18 -9.51
CA GLY A 195 21.36 15.05 -10.84
C GLY A 195 20.82 16.36 -11.38
N SER A 196 20.33 17.24 -10.50
CA SER A 196 19.90 18.60 -10.88
C SER A 196 21.07 19.51 -11.26
N ARG A 197 22.26 19.33 -10.67
CA ARG A 197 23.48 20.06 -11.03
C ARG A 197 24.07 19.61 -12.37
N LEU A 198 24.05 18.30 -12.66
CA LEU A 198 24.50 17.74 -13.95
C LEU A 198 23.55 18.05 -15.10
N LEU A 199 22.24 18.13 -14.84
CA LEU A 199 21.21 18.42 -15.84
C LEU A 199 20.75 19.89 -15.81
N GLY A 200 21.48 20.77 -15.11
CA GLY A 200 21.06 22.15 -14.81
C GLY A 200 20.81 23.05 -16.03
N GLY A 201 21.36 22.68 -17.21
CA GLY A 201 21.10 23.37 -18.48
C GLY A 201 19.85 22.88 -19.23
N MET A 202 19.25 21.75 -18.82
CA MET A 202 18.02 21.23 -19.41
C MET A 202 16.81 21.81 -18.67
N LYS A 203 16.03 22.67 -19.33
CA LYS A 203 14.75 23.19 -18.82
C LYS A 203 13.73 22.05 -18.74
N ILE A 204 13.78 21.25 -17.69
CA ILE A 204 12.71 20.30 -17.37
C ILE A 204 11.57 21.12 -16.76
N LYS A 205 10.43 21.24 -17.47
CA LYS A 205 9.22 21.92 -16.97
C LYS A 205 8.94 21.48 -15.52
N ALA A 206 8.77 22.46 -14.64
CA ALA A 206 8.49 22.23 -13.23
C ALA A 206 7.23 21.36 -13.09
N LYS A 207 7.35 20.24 -12.37
CA LYS A 207 6.22 19.37 -12.06
C LYS A 207 5.38 20.01 -10.96
N SER A 208 4.05 19.88 -11.06
CA SER A 208 3.02 20.21 -10.06
C SER A 208 3.35 19.66 -8.66
N LYS A 209 2.68 20.17 -7.60
CA LYS A 209 2.80 19.70 -6.21
C LYS A 209 2.87 18.16 -6.16
N LYS A 210 4.07 17.62 -5.96
CA LYS A 210 4.31 16.18 -6.09
C LYS A 210 3.82 15.43 -4.85
N SER A 211 2.82 14.55 -5.05
CA SER A 211 2.44 13.51 -4.11
C SER A 211 3.64 12.60 -3.78
N SER A 212 3.64 11.97 -2.60
CA SER A 212 4.65 10.96 -2.28
C SER A 212 4.63 9.86 -3.37
N PRO A 213 5.79 9.31 -3.79
CA PRO A 213 5.84 8.19 -4.72
C PRO A 213 4.95 6.98 -4.40
N GLY A 214 4.58 6.78 -3.13
CA GLY A 214 3.64 5.74 -2.66
C GLY A 214 2.24 6.27 -2.40
N GLN A 215 1.91 7.48 -2.85
CA GLN A 215 0.59 8.09 -2.72
C GLN A 215 0.21 8.76 -4.03
N MET A 216 0.79 8.29 -5.14
CA MET A 216 0.46 8.83 -6.46
C MET A 216 -0.96 8.40 -6.80
N CYS A 217 -1.78 9.38 -7.19
CA CYS A 217 -3.05 9.11 -7.84
C CYS A 217 -2.82 8.29 -9.11
N PHE A 218 -3.85 7.61 -9.57
CA PHE A 218 -3.84 7.04 -10.90
C PHE A 218 -3.56 8.13 -11.94
N PRO A 219 -2.84 7.82 -13.04
CA PRO A 219 -2.50 8.81 -14.07
C PRO A 219 -3.72 9.50 -14.66
N TRP A 220 -4.89 8.85 -14.55
CA TRP A 220 -6.17 9.25 -15.11
C TRP A 220 -6.93 10.27 -14.25
N GLY A 221 -6.62 10.39 -12.96
CA GLY A 221 -7.37 11.29 -12.06
C GLY A 221 -7.10 12.78 -12.28
N GLU A 222 -6.11 13.12 -13.11
CA GLU A 222 -5.80 14.48 -13.56
C GLU A 222 -5.90 14.62 -15.10
N TRP A 223 -6.36 13.57 -15.80
CA TRP A 223 -6.36 13.53 -17.26
C TRP A 223 -7.77 13.72 -17.79
N GLU A 224 -7.99 14.82 -18.51
CA GLU A 224 -9.18 15.06 -19.30
C GLU A 224 -8.87 14.65 -20.74
N ALA A 225 -9.56 13.62 -21.24
CA ALA A 225 -9.45 13.21 -22.63
C ALA A 225 -10.08 14.29 -23.53
N THR A 226 -9.29 14.86 -24.45
CA THR A 226 -9.78 15.86 -25.40
C THR A 226 -10.51 15.24 -26.59
N ASP A 227 -10.42 13.93 -26.75
CA ASP A 227 -10.98 13.16 -27.86
C ASP A 227 -11.95 12.08 -27.32
N PRO A 228 -13.18 11.99 -27.84
CA PRO A 228 -14.19 11.03 -27.36
C PRO A 228 -13.81 9.55 -27.54
N GLU A 229 -13.07 9.21 -28.60
CA GLU A 229 -12.66 7.83 -28.89
C GLU A 229 -11.54 7.40 -27.94
N ILE A 230 -10.61 8.32 -27.66
CA ILE A 230 -9.57 8.14 -26.64
C ILE A 230 -10.19 8.03 -25.24
N ALA A 231 -11.25 8.80 -24.95
CA ALA A 231 -12.00 8.69 -23.70
C ALA A 231 -12.65 7.30 -23.55
N ALA A 232 -13.29 6.78 -24.60
CA ALA A 232 -13.94 5.48 -24.59
C ALA A 232 -12.96 4.30 -24.43
N VAL A 233 -11.80 4.36 -25.09
CA VAL A 233 -10.73 3.35 -24.93
C VAL A 233 -10.14 3.40 -23.52
N ALA A 234 -9.89 4.60 -23.00
CA ALA A 234 -9.40 4.76 -21.64
C ALA A 234 -10.44 4.33 -20.61
N GLU A 235 -11.72 4.60 -20.83
CA GLU A 235 -12.81 4.13 -19.98
C GLU A 235 -12.91 2.61 -19.97
N THR A 236 -12.82 1.96 -21.13
CA THR A 236 -12.76 0.49 -21.25
C THR A 236 -11.57 -0.08 -20.47
N PHE A 237 -10.40 0.55 -20.60
CA PHE A 237 -9.20 0.15 -19.85
C PHE A 237 -9.37 0.38 -18.35
N VAL A 238 -9.95 1.50 -17.93
CA VAL A 238 -10.18 1.83 -16.52
C VAL A 238 -11.23 0.89 -15.93
N GLN A 239 -12.32 0.58 -16.62
CA GLN A 239 -13.31 -0.41 -16.21
C GLN A 239 -12.68 -1.80 -16.05
N ALA A 240 -11.84 -2.22 -17.01
CA ALA A 240 -11.13 -3.50 -16.93
C ALA A 240 -10.11 -3.57 -15.77
N ASN A 241 -9.69 -2.43 -15.22
CA ASN A 241 -8.61 -2.35 -14.23
C ASN A 241 -9.01 -1.65 -12.93
N SER A 242 -10.26 -1.20 -12.76
CA SER A 242 -10.72 -0.46 -11.57
C SER A 242 -11.83 -1.20 -10.87
N TYR A 243 -11.74 -1.22 -9.55
CA TYR A 243 -12.70 -1.91 -8.70
C TYR A 243 -14.05 -1.17 -8.59
N TYR A 244 -14.04 0.16 -8.73
CA TYR A 244 -15.24 1.02 -8.82
C TYR A 244 -15.04 2.04 -9.95
N PRO A 245 -15.37 1.71 -11.20
CA PRO A 245 -15.11 2.59 -12.34
C PRO A 245 -15.81 3.95 -12.23
N THR A 246 -16.94 4.02 -11.54
CA THR A 246 -17.74 5.23 -11.33
C THR A 246 -17.16 6.23 -10.32
N SER A 247 -16.09 5.89 -9.59
CA SER A 247 -15.48 6.78 -8.58
C SER A 247 -14.18 7.46 -9.04
N VAL A 248 -13.78 7.26 -10.30
CA VAL A 248 -12.57 7.88 -10.87
C VAL A 248 -12.92 9.28 -11.39
N PRO A 249 -12.32 10.36 -10.84
CA PRO A 249 -12.54 11.71 -11.36
C PRO A 249 -12.14 11.81 -12.83
N GLY A 250 -12.99 12.40 -13.68
CA GLY A 250 -12.73 12.58 -15.11
C GLY A 250 -13.39 11.57 -16.04
N ILE A 251 -14.06 10.54 -15.51
CA ILE A 251 -14.92 9.65 -16.31
C ILE A 251 -16.35 10.14 -16.16
N GLY A 252 -16.97 10.52 -17.28
CA GLY A 252 -18.34 11.04 -17.31
C GLY A 252 -19.28 10.09 -16.57
N LYS A 253 -20.23 10.64 -15.79
CA LYS A 253 -21.33 9.82 -15.30
C LYS A 253 -22.11 9.34 -16.54
N PRO A 254 -22.37 8.04 -16.72
CA PRO A 254 -23.32 7.64 -17.75
C PRO A 254 -24.65 8.29 -17.40
N GLU A 255 -25.24 9.00 -18.36
CA GLU A 255 -26.58 9.56 -18.19
C GLU A 255 -27.57 8.43 -17.89
N PRO A 256 -28.51 8.63 -16.95
CA PRO A 256 -29.52 7.63 -16.67
C PRO A 256 -30.43 7.48 -17.89
N SER A 257 -30.63 6.24 -18.33
CA SER A 257 -31.70 5.84 -19.24
C SER A 257 -33.00 5.62 -18.48
#